data_AF-A0A956M2T4-F1
#
_entry.id   AF-A0A956M2T4-F1
#
_cell.length_a   1.000
_cell.length_b   1.000
_cell.length_c   1.000
_cell.angle_alpha   90.00
_cell.angle_beta   90.00
_cell.angle_gamma   90.00
#
_symmetry.space_group_name_H-M   'P 1'
#
loop_
_entity.id
_entity.type
_entity.pdbx_description
1 polymer ?
#
loop_
_entity_poly.entity_id
_entity_poly.type
_entity_poly.pdbx_seq_one_letter_code
_entity_poly.pdbx_strand_id
1 'polypeptide(L)'
;QFGVTHREVDPGVLGKMLARIRRFMPAALELNAIRIWTGFRAATPDNLPYIGPVPDQPGVFAATGHEGLGITEAPGTARLIGDMILGRRSSIPPEPYLPARLHPAASR
;
A
#
# COMPACT_ATOMS: atom_id res chain seq x y z
N GLN A 1 8.03 -9.09 2.90
CA GLN A 1 7.11 -8.26 2.11
C GLN A 1 7.53 -8.24 0.65
N PHE A 2 8.79 -7.98 0.33
CA PHE A 2 9.31 -8.14 -1.03
C PHE A 2 9.60 -9.62 -1.36
N GLY A 3 9.46 -9.99 -2.63
CA GLY A 3 9.80 -11.32 -3.15
C GLY A 3 8.83 -12.46 -2.81
N VAL A 4 7.73 -12.18 -2.10
CA VAL A 4 6.67 -13.17 -1.85
C VAL A 4 5.74 -13.21 -3.05
N THR A 5 5.65 -14.37 -3.70
CA THR A 5 4.85 -14.58 -4.92
C THR A 5 3.71 -15.58 -4.74
N HIS A 6 3.66 -16.28 -3.60
CA HIS A 6 2.62 -17.26 -3.28
C HIS A 6 1.59 -16.67 -2.31
N ARG A 7 0.40 -17.27 -2.28
CA ARG A 7 -0.75 -16.85 -1.46
C ARG A 7 -1.13 -17.87 -0.40
N GLU A 8 -0.28 -18.86 -0.18
CA GLU A 8 -0.52 -19.89 0.83
C GLU A 8 -0.45 -19.31 2.24
N VAL A 9 -1.26 -19.87 3.14
CA VAL A 9 -1.21 -19.52 4.56
C VAL A 9 0.04 -20.17 5.15
N ASP A 10 0.94 -19.35 5.70
CA ASP A 10 2.08 -19.83 6.46
C ASP A 10 1.63 -20.29 7.87
N PRO A 11 1.77 -21.58 8.22
CA PRO A 11 1.34 -22.09 9.53
C PRO A 11 2.12 -21.50 10.71
N GLY A 12 3.38 -21.12 10.50
CA GLY A 12 4.23 -20.48 11.51
C GLY A 12 3.78 -19.04 11.80
N VAL A 13 3.38 -18.29 10.76
CA VAL A 13 2.77 -16.95 10.93
C VAL A 13 1.41 -17.07 11.63
N LEU A 14 0.57 -18.01 11.21
CA LEU A 14 -0.72 -18.26 11.84
C LEU A 14 -0.56 -18.63 13.33
N GLY A 15 0.37 -19.52 13.66
CA GLY A 15 0.66 -19.89 15.04
C GLY A 15 1.08 -18.69 15.91
N LYS A 16 1.90 -17.78 15.36
CA LYS A 16 2.26 -16.52 16.05
C LYS A 16 1.06 -15.59 16.25
N MET A 17 0.13 -15.52 15.30
CA MET A 17 -1.11 -14.75 15.44
C MET A 17 -2.00 -15.34 16.54
N LEU A 18 -2.19 -16.66 16.56
CA LEU A 18 -2.98 -17.36 17.59
C LEU A 18 -2.38 -17.19 18.99
N ALA A 19 -1.05 -17.25 19.12
CA ALA A 19 -0.37 -16.98 20.39
C ALA A 19 -0.61 -15.54 20.89
N ARG A 20 -0.65 -14.55 19.98
CA ARG A 20 -1.02 -13.17 20.34
C ARG A 20 -2.49 -13.06 20.76
N ILE A 21 -3.40 -13.72 20.05
CA ILE A 21 -4.83 -13.75 20.43
C ILE A 21 -4.98 -14.33 21.83
N ARG A 22 -4.32 -15.46 22.13
CA ARG A 22 -4.33 -16.06 23.49
C ARG A 22 -3.92 -15.05 24.57
N ARG A 23 -2.91 -14.23 24.29
CA ARG A 23 -2.38 -13.25 25.24
C ARG A 23 -3.33 -12.07 25.47
N PHE A 24 -3.97 -11.55 24.43
CA PHE A 24 -4.74 -10.30 24.52
C PHE A 24 -6.25 -10.49 24.57
N MET A 25 -6.76 -11.57 23.99
CA MET A 25 -8.19 -11.89 23.88
C MET A 25 -8.42 -13.40 24.00
N PRO A 26 -8.10 -14.02 25.15
CA PRO A 26 -8.16 -15.48 25.30
C PRO A 26 -9.54 -16.07 24.98
N ALA A 27 -10.63 -15.38 25.34
CA ALA A 27 -11.99 -15.80 25.05
C ALA A 27 -12.29 -15.93 23.54
N ALA A 28 -11.53 -15.25 22.66
CA ALA A 28 -11.69 -15.38 21.22
C ALA A 28 -11.26 -16.76 20.68
N LEU A 29 -10.53 -17.55 21.47
CA LEU A 29 -10.12 -18.91 21.10
C LEU A 29 -11.24 -19.95 21.30
N GLU A 30 -12.31 -19.60 22.01
CA GLU A 30 -13.50 -20.45 22.16
C GLU A 30 -14.44 -20.37 20.94
N LEU A 31 -14.14 -19.47 20.00
CA LEU A 31 -14.92 -19.27 18.78
C LEU A 31 -14.35 -20.06 17.61
N ASN A 32 -15.24 -20.48 16.70
CA ASN A 32 -14.84 -21.09 15.44
C ASN A 32 -14.34 -20.04 14.45
N ALA A 33 -13.15 -20.28 13.86
CA ALA A 33 -12.65 -19.48 12.77
C ALA A 33 -13.51 -19.69 11.50
N ILE A 34 -14.04 -18.60 10.94
CA ILE A 34 -14.83 -18.64 9.70
C ILE A 34 -13.91 -18.78 8.48
N ARG A 35 -12.75 -18.12 8.49
CA ARG A 35 -11.78 -18.12 7.38
C ARG A 35 -10.40 -17.68 7.85
N ILE A 36 -9.36 -18.19 7.17
CA ILE A 36 -8.00 -17.67 7.18
C ILE A 36 -7.61 -17.36 5.73
N TRP A 37 -6.98 -16.22 5.49
CA TRP A 37 -6.62 -15.79 4.14
C TRP A 37 -5.35 -14.94 4.16
N THR A 38 -4.74 -14.77 2.99
CA THR A 38 -3.55 -13.94 2.78
C THR A 38 -3.81 -12.90 1.69
N GLY A 39 -3.12 -11.77 1.80
CA GLY A 39 -3.16 -10.69 0.80
C GLY A 39 -1.78 -10.09 0.61
N PHE A 40 -1.50 -9.66 -0.61
CA PHE A 40 -0.29 -8.91 -0.90
C PHE A 40 -0.44 -7.47 -0.44
N ARG A 41 0.64 -6.91 0.08
CA ARG A 41 0.75 -5.49 0.37
C ARG A 41 1.74 -4.89 -0.60
N ALA A 42 1.26 -3.96 -1.42
CA ALA A 42 2.10 -3.23 -2.35
C ALA A 42 2.91 -2.21 -1.56
N ALA A 43 4.11 -2.59 -1.13
CA ALA A 43 5.07 -1.70 -0.48
C ALA A 43 6.02 -1.11 -1.52
N THR A 44 6.51 0.08 -1.24
CA THR A 44 7.59 0.74 -1.97
C THR A 44 8.87 0.75 -1.12
N PRO A 45 10.07 0.86 -1.72
CA PRO A 45 11.32 0.87 -0.96
C PRO A 45 11.43 2.02 0.06
N ASP A 46 10.77 3.16 -0.22
CA ASP A 46 10.77 4.36 0.61
C ASP A 46 9.54 4.47 1.54
N ASN A 47 8.64 3.48 1.52
CA ASN A 47 7.38 3.46 2.26
C ASN A 47 6.40 4.59 1.91
N LEU A 48 6.59 5.28 0.78
CA LEU A 48 5.63 6.25 0.27
C LEU A 48 4.90 5.70 -0.97
N PRO A 49 3.61 5.95 -1.17
CA PRO A 49 2.92 5.52 -2.38
C PRO A 49 3.44 6.27 -3.62
N TYR A 50 3.27 5.67 -4.78
CA TYR A 50 3.44 6.32 -6.08
C TYR A 50 2.07 6.87 -6.52
N ILE A 51 1.95 8.19 -6.52
CA ILE A 51 0.74 8.93 -6.84
C ILE A 51 1.08 10.03 -7.85
N GLY A 52 0.53 9.93 -9.06
CA GLY A 52 0.71 10.95 -10.10
C GLY A 52 1.14 10.40 -11.45
N PRO A 53 1.56 11.27 -12.39
CA PRO A 53 1.89 10.87 -13.75
C PRO A 53 3.09 9.91 -13.79
N VAL A 54 3.01 8.91 -14.65
CA VAL A 54 4.11 7.97 -14.88
C VAL A 54 5.09 8.58 -15.89
N PRO A 55 6.40 8.66 -15.56
CA PRO A 55 7.41 9.16 -16.49
C PRO A 55 7.35 8.46 -17.84
N ASP A 56 7.57 9.22 -18.91
CA ASP A 56 7.62 8.73 -20.30
C ASP A 56 6.33 8.05 -20.81
N GLN A 57 5.21 8.16 -20.08
CA GLN A 57 3.92 7.58 -20.45
C GLN A 57 2.78 8.62 -20.35
N PRO A 58 2.57 9.43 -21.40
CA PRO A 58 1.54 10.47 -21.40
C PRO A 58 0.14 9.90 -21.11
N GLY A 59 -0.58 10.53 -20.19
CA GLY A 59 -1.94 10.13 -19.81
C GLY A 59 -2.03 8.95 -18.83
N VAL A 60 -0.92 8.33 -18.45
CA VAL A 60 -0.89 7.24 -17.46
C VAL A 60 -0.57 7.80 -16.07
N PHE A 61 -1.38 7.41 -15.07
CA PHE A 61 -1.22 7.80 -13.68
C PHE A 61 -1.03 6.56 -12.80
N ALA A 62 -0.14 6.65 -11.81
CA ALA A 62 0.02 5.67 -10.75
C ALA A 62 -0.80 6.06 -9.52
N ALA A 63 -1.35 5.04 -8.86
CA ALA A 63 -2.05 5.12 -7.59
C ALA A 63 -1.80 3.81 -6.80
N THR A 64 -0.54 3.56 -6.44
CA THR A 64 -0.11 2.27 -5.87
C THR A 64 0.93 2.48 -4.78
N GLY A 65 1.29 1.42 -4.06
CA GLY A 65 2.38 1.46 -3.09
C GLY A 65 1.96 1.84 -1.66
N HIS A 66 0.65 1.89 -1.37
CA HIS A 66 0.11 2.30 -0.07
C HIS A 66 0.25 1.27 1.07
N GLU A 67 0.92 0.14 0.83
CA GLU A 67 1.10 -0.96 1.78
C GLU A 67 -0.22 -1.32 2.50
N GLY A 68 -0.28 -1.21 3.81
CA GLY A 68 -1.43 -1.47 4.67
C GLY A 68 -2.29 -0.25 4.97
N LEU A 69 -1.96 0.92 4.41
CA LEU A 69 -2.69 2.18 4.61
C LEU A 69 -3.62 2.55 3.45
N GLY A 70 -3.67 1.73 2.39
CA GLY A 70 -4.42 2.04 1.17
C GLY A 70 -5.90 2.38 1.38
N ILE A 71 -6.59 1.76 2.34
CA ILE A 71 -7.99 2.12 2.66
C ILE A 71 -8.09 3.52 3.26
N THR A 72 -7.21 3.83 4.23
CA THR A 72 -7.18 5.13 4.92
C THR A 72 -6.77 6.26 3.97
N GLU A 73 -5.79 6.00 3.09
CA GLU A 73 -5.19 7.00 2.21
C GLU A 73 -5.91 7.17 0.86
N ALA A 74 -6.87 6.29 0.53
CA ALA A 74 -7.60 6.33 -0.74
C ALA A 74 -8.26 7.69 -1.03
N PRO A 75 -8.95 8.36 -0.09
CA PRO A 75 -9.54 9.68 -0.37
C PRO A 75 -8.50 10.76 -0.69
N GLY A 76 -7.37 10.77 0.02
CA GLY A 76 -6.27 11.70 -0.24
C GLY A 76 -5.63 11.46 -1.60
N THR A 77 -5.42 10.19 -1.95
CA THR A 77 -4.91 9.76 -3.26
C THR A 77 -5.85 10.19 -4.39
N ALA A 78 -7.15 9.95 -4.23
CA ALA A 78 -8.16 10.35 -5.21
C ALA A 78 -8.21 11.88 -5.39
N ARG A 79 -8.09 12.63 -4.30
CA ARG A 79 -8.03 14.10 -4.36
C ARG A 79 -6.81 14.58 -5.14
N LEU A 80 -5.64 14.03 -4.81
CA LEU A 80 -4.37 14.42 -5.42
C LEU A 80 -4.37 14.12 -6.94
N ILE A 81 -4.75 12.90 -7.34
CA ILE A 81 -4.85 12.52 -8.75
C ILE A 81 -5.91 13.33 -9.48
N GLY A 82 -7.09 13.53 -8.88
CA GLY A 82 -8.15 14.32 -9.47
C GLY A 82 -7.74 15.76 -9.73
N ASP A 83 -7.01 16.39 -8.80
CA ASP A 83 -6.48 17.73 -9.00
C ASP A 83 -5.43 17.78 -10.12
N MET A 84 -4.53 16.78 -10.22
CA MET A 84 -3.57 16.69 -11.33
C MET A 84 -4.25 16.53 -12.70
N ILE A 85 -5.21 15.60 -12.81
CA ILE A 85 -5.93 15.33 -14.07
C ILE A 85 -6.69 16.57 -14.55
N LEU A 86 -7.29 17.32 -13.62
CA LEU A 86 -8.08 18.52 -13.92
C LEU A 86 -7.24 19.80 -14.01
N GLY A 87 -5.92 19.73 -13.85
CA GLY A 87 -5.03 20.90 -13.84
C GLY A 87 -5.30 21.86 -12.68
N ARG A 88 -5.81 21.37 -11.54
CA ARG A 88 -6.12 22.17 -10.35
C ARG A 88 -4.93 22.18 -9.39
N ARG A 89 -4.83 23.26 -8.60
CA ARG A 89 -3.89 23.32 -7.49
C ARG A 89 -4.36 22.37 -6.37
N SER A 90 -3.53 21.38 -6.04
CA SER A 90 -3.75 20.48 -4.90
C SER A 90 -3.45 21.14 -3.56
N SER A 91 -4.22 20.80 -2.53
CA SER A 91 -3.92 21.15 -1.13
C SER A 91 -2.90 20.20 -0.49
N ILE A 92 -2.68 19.04 -1.09
CA ILE A 92 -1.68 18.06 -0.67
C ILE A 92 -0.45 18.23 -1.59
N PRO A 93 0.74 18.50 -1.04
CA PRO A 93 1.97 18.60 -1.83
C PRO A 93 2.24 17.28 -2.57
N PRO A 94 2.27 17.27 -3.91
CA PRO A 94 2.42 16.04 -4.70
C PRO A 94 3.85 15.47 -4.69
N GLU A 95 4.85 16.31 -4.47
CA GLU A 95 6.26 16.05 -4.77
C GLU A 95 6.80 14.76 -4.11
N PRO A 96 6.51 14.46 -2.82
CA PRO A 96 6.98 13.24 -2.17
C PRO A 96 6.39 11.96 -2.78
N TYR A 97 5.25 12.08 -3.47
CA TYR A 97 4.47 10.94 -3.97
C TYR A 97 4.64 10.70 -5.46
N LEU A 98 5.31 11.60 -6.19
CA LEU A 98 5.48 11.44 -7.63
C LEU A 98 6.25 10.16 -7.98
N PRO A 99 5.81 9.36 -8.98
CA PRO A 99 6.54 8.18 -9.44
C PRO A 99 7.95 8.51 -9.95
N ALA A 100 8.15 9.72 -10.48
CA ALA A 100 9.45 10.20 -10.98
C ALA A 100 10.58 10.16 -9.94
N ARG A 101 10.26 10.16 -8.64
CA ARG A 101 11.28 10.11 -7.58
C ARG A 101 12.11 8.82 -7.56
N LEU A 102 11.63 7.76 -8.22
CA LEU A 102 12.36 6.49 -8.38
C LEU A 102 13.61 6.62 -9.25
N HIS A 103 13.62 7.61 -10.14
CA HIS A 103 14.73 7.90 -11.04
C HIS A 103 15.07 9.38 -10.87
N PRO A 104 15.89 9.77 -9.88
CA PRO A 104 16.51 11.08 -9.94
C PRO A 104 17.22 11.14 -11.29
N ALA A 105 16.82 12.11 -12.13
CA ALA A 105 17.37 12.27 -13.46
C ALA A 105 18.87 12.00 -13.41
N ALA A 106 19.34 11.00 -14.16
CA ALA A 106 20.76 10.81 -14.35
C ALA A 106 21.33 12.18 -14.71
N SER A 107 22.12 12.74 -13.80
CA SER A 107 22.72 14.06 -13.93
C SER A 107 23.32 14.16 -15.33
N ARG A 108 22.67 14.97 -16.17
CA ARG A 108 23.22 15.41 -17.45
C ARG A 108 24.20 16.54 -17.18
#